data_AF-A0A251RLB9-F1
#
_entry.id   AF-A0A251RLB9-F1
#
_cell.length_a   1.000
_cell.length_b   1.000
_cell.length_c   1.000
_cell.angle_alpha   90.00
_cell.angle_beta   90.00
_cell.angle_gamma   90.00
#
_symmetry.space_group_name_H-M   'P 1'
#
loop_
_entity.id
_entity.type
_entity.pdbx_description
1 polymer ?
#
loop_
_entity_poly.entity_id
_entity_poly.type
_entity_poly.pdbx_seq_one_letter_code
_entity_poly.pdbx_strand_id
1 'polypeptide(L)'
;MHTIVKNVLKKFDFKGKSGFLQFWECKQDGHKERLTVADRLFVANRNQRGLQEYRKSCLKEEVFVGPATKLGLAAQNGVAIQSTRHDPDQIMGHLVVPVFSYQGVDKKLIGVIELTTFYPKESYEEDFNEIQSLLMNESLATTYMANI
;
A
#
# COMPACT_ATOMS: atom_id res chain seq x y z
N MET A 1 4.76 -16.17 -0.26
CA MET A 1 4.53 -14.76 0.12
C MET A 1 3.72 -14.00 -0.92
N HIS A 2 4.15 -13.90 -2.18
CA HIS A 2 3.38 -13.21 -3.24
C HIS A 2 1.96 -13.75 -3.45
N THR A 3 1.75 -15.07 -3.39
CA THR A 3 0.40 -15.67 -3.47
C THR A 3 -0.52 -15.22 -2.33
N ILE A 4 0.04 -15.05 -1.12
CA ILE A 4 -0.70 -14.65 0.08
C ILE A 4 -1.16 -13.20 -0.07
N VAL A 5 -0.25 -12.29 -0.40
CA VAL A 5 -0.59 -10.88 -0.65
C VAL A 5 -1.58 -10.77 -1.81
N LYS A 6 -1.40 -11.56 -2.89
CA LYS A 6 -2.35 -11.59 -4.01
C LYS A 6 -3.78 -11.92 -3.56
N ASN A 7 -3.94 -12.83 -2.61
CA ASN A 7 -5.26 -13.17 -2.07
C ASN A 7 -5.87 -12.00 -1.29
N VAL A 8 -5.07 -11.29 -0.49
CA VAL A 8 -5.49 -10.06 0.20
C VAL A 8 -6.00 -9.03 -0.81
N LEU A 9 -5.22 -8.71 -1.84
CA LEU A 9 -5.63 -7.70 -2.84
C LEU A 9 -6.90 -8.10 -3.59
N LYS A 10 -7.10 -9.39 -3.85
CA LYS A 10 -8.28 -9.91 -4.56
C LYS A 10 -9.56 -9.91 -3.73
N LYS A 11 -9.44 -10.01 -2.41
CA LYS A 11 -10.59 -10.06 -1.48
C LYS A 11 -11.06 -8.67 -1.06
N PHE A 12 -10.26 -7.64 -1.30
CA PHE A 12 -10.63 -6.27 -0.98
C PHE A 12 -11.83 -5.79 -1.81
N ASP A 13 -12.84 -5.26 -1.14
CA ASP A 13 -14.03 -4.67 -1.73
C ASP A 13 -13.87 -3.16 -1.85
N PHE A 14 -13.85 -2.68 -3.10
CA PHE A 14 -13.82 -1.25 -3.38
C PHE A 14 -15.13 -0.53 -3.04
N LYS A 15 -16.19 -1.23 -2.62
CA LYS A 15 -17.53 -0.69 -2.28
C LYS A 15 -18.08 0.22 -3.39
N GLY A 16 -17.86 -0.20 -4.65
CA GLY A 16 -18.24 0.55 -5.84
C GLY A 16 -17.42 1.82 -6.12
N LYS A 17 -16.42 2.17 -5.28
CA LYS A 17 -15.52 3.31 -5.51
C LYS A 17 -14.46 2.97 -6.56
N SER A 18 -13.96 4.01 -7.23
CA SER A 18 -12.88 3.87 -8.20
C SER A 18 -11.53 3.93 -7.50
N GLY A 19 -10.71 2.92 -7.74
CA GLY A 19 -9.37 2.83 -7.22
C GLY A 19 -8.68 1.56 -7.66
N PHE A 20 -7.45 1.41 -7.20
CA PHE A 20 -6.69 0.19 -7.32
C PHE A 20 -5.86 -0.08 -6.08
N LEU A 21 -5.51 -1.34 -5.90
CA LEU A 21 -4.52 -1.81 -4.95
C LEU A 21 -3.29 -2.33 -5.68
N GLN A 22 -2.11 -2.00 -5.20
CA GLN A 22 -0.85 -2.60 -5.65
C GLN A 22 0.07 -2.94 -4.48
N PHE A 23 0.94 -3.93 -4.70
CA PHE A 23 1.97 -4.28 -3.74
C PHE A 23 3.35 -3.79 -4.19
N TRP A 24 4.04 -3.14 -3.26
CA TRP A 24 5.44 -2.77 -3.35
C TRP A 24 6.26 -3.74 -2.50
N GLU A 25 7.06 -4.58 -3.14
CA GLU A 25 7.92 -5.54 -2.44
C GLU A 25 9.14 -4.82 -1.86
N CYS A 26 9.41 -5.08 -0.58
CA CYS A 26 10.65 -4.64 0.07
C CYS A 26 11.79 -5.56 -0.35
N LYS A 27 12.84 -4.96 -0.91
CA LYS A 27 14.06 -5.63 -1.33
C LYS A 27 15.26 -4.98 -0.66
N GLN A 28 16.23 -5.82 -0.32
CA GLN A 28 17.51 -5.36 0.16
C GLN A 28 18.39 -4.93 -1.03
N ASP A 29 18.97 -3.75 -0.91
CA ASP A 29 19.91 -3.16 -1.87
C ASP A 29 21.16 -2.68 -1.11
N GLY A 30 22.10 -3.61 -0.95
CA GLY A 30 23.25 -3.44 -0.05
C GLY A 30 22.81 -3.21 1.40
N HIS A 31 23.14 -2.03 1.93
CA HIS A 31 22.77 -1.59 3.29
C HIS A 31 21.45 -0.82 3.36
N LYS A 32 20.76 -0.64 2.24
CA LYS A 32 19.49 0.08 2.16
C LYS A 32 18.37 -0.88 1.79
N GLU A 33 17.15 -0.52 2.20
CA GLU A 33 15.94 -1.17 1.73
C GLU A 33 15.26 -0.31 0.67
N ARG A 34 14.72 -0.96 -0.35
CA ARG A 34 13.97 -0.31 -1.43
C ARG A 34 12.68 -1.05 -1.71
N LEU A 35 11.67 -0.29 -2.10
CA LEU A 35 10.36 -0.73 -2.52
C LEU A 35 10.33 -0.75 -4.04
N THR A 36 9.94 -1.89 -4.60
CA THR A 36 9.75 -2.06 -6.05
C THR A 36 8.37 -2.60 -6.32
N VAL A 37 7.69 -2.11 -7.35
CA VAL A 37 6.36 -2.64 -7.71
C VAL A 37 6.49 -4.12 -8.06
N ALA A 38 5.78 -4.97 -7.32
CA ALA A 38 5.68 -6.38 -7.64
C ALA A 38 4.70 -6.54 -8.82
N ASP A 39 5.25 -6.60 -10.04
CA ASP A 39 4.43 -6.76 -11.23
C ASP A 39 3.48 -7.97 -11.07
N ARG A 40 2.22 -7.81 -11.50
CA ARG A 40 1.07 -8.72 -11.29
C ARG A 40 0.42 -8.76 -9.90
N LEU A 41 0.95 -8.09 -8.88
CA LEU A 41 0.28 -7.93 -7.58
C LEU A 41 -0.51 -6.62 -7.56
N PHE A 42 -1.57 -6.58 -8.36
CA PHE A 42 -2.45 -5.42 -8.52
C PHE A 42 -3.88 -5.85 -8.80
N VAL A 43 -4.84 -5.08 -8.28
CA VAL A 43 -6.28 -5.22 -8.53
C VAL A 43 -6.90 -3.84 -8.70
N ALA A 44 -7.77 -3.65 -9.69
CA ALA A 44 -8.52 -2.42 -9.87
C ALA A 44 -10.01 -2.73 -10.12
N ASN A 45 -10.89 -1.88 -9.58
CA ASN A 45 -12.34 -2.03 -9.75
C ASN A 45 -12.87 -1.32 -10.99
N ARG A 46 -12.28 -0.19 -11.38
CA ARG A 46 -12.76 0.62 -12.50
C ARG A 46 -11.62 1.10 -13.36
N ASN A 47 -11.89 1.19 -14.66
CA ASN A 47 -10.91 1.57 -15.64
C ASN A 47 -10.91 3.09 -15.87
N GLN A 48 -10.21 3.85 -15.01
CA GLN A 48 -10.01 5.28 -15.19
C GLN A 48 -8.60 5.56 -15.71
N ARG A 49 -8.51 6.41 -16.76
CA ARG A 49 -7.24 6.73 -17.42
C ARG A 49 -6.18 7.25 -16.46
N GLY A 50 -6.55 8.15 -15.55
CA GLY A 50 -5.61 8.71 -14.56
C GLY A 50 -5.01 7.63 -13.64
N LEU A 51 -5.81 6.66 -13.18
CA LEU A 51 -5.30 5.55 -12.36
C LEU A 51 -4.34 4.65 -13.14
N GLN A 52 -4.59 4.43 -14.44
CA GLN A 52 -3.67 3.69 -15.30
C GLN A 52 -2.36 4.45 -15.54
N GLU A 53 -2.44 5.76 -15.77
CA GLU A 53 -1.28 6.63 -15.97
C GLU A 53 -0.41 6.66 -14.70
N TYR A 54 -1.04 6.80 -13.53
CA TYR A 54 -0.35 6.73 -12.24
C TYR A 54 0.33 5.37 -12.03
N ARG A 55 -0.38 4.25 -12.27
CA ARG A 55 0.27 2.93 -12.19
C ARG A 55 1.48 2.80 -13.13
N LYS A 56 1.38 3.33 -14.36
CA LYS A 56 2.49 3.30 -15.33
C LYS A 56 3.69 4.11 -14.85
N SER A 57 3.51 5.17 -14.06
CA SER A 57 4.64 5.87 -13.44
C SER A 57 5.24 5.03 -12.32
N CYS A 58 4.44 4.42 -11.44
CA CYS A 58 4.92 3.54 -10.38
C CYS A 58 5.80 2.39 -10.90
N LEU A 59 5.46 1.79 -12.05
CA LEU A 59 6.23 0.71 -12.67
C LEU A 59 7.65 1.13 -13.12
N LYS A 60 7.92 2.43 -13.22
CA LYS A 60 9.23 2.98 -13.60
C LYS A 60 10.00 3.52 -12.39
N GLU A 61 9.37 3.55 -11.22
CA GLU A 61 9.93 4.14 -10.01
C GLU A 61 10.60 3.08 -9.14
N GLU A 62 11.70 3.50 -8.51
CA GLU A 62 12.31 2.81 -7.40
C GLU A 62 12.21 3.72 -6.18
N VAL A 63 11.58 3.22 -5.11
CA VAL A 63 11.33 4.02 -3.91
C VAL A 63 12.21 3.52 -2.79
N PHE A 64 13.13 4.35 -2.31
CA PHE A 64 13.91 4.00 -1.12
C PHE A 64 13.06 4.10 0.14
N VAL A 65 13.28 3.16 1.08
CA VAL A 65 12.73 3.26 2.42
C VAL A 65 13.36 4.47 3.12
N GLY A 66 12.53 5.36 3.65
CA GLY A 66 12.95 6.66 4.18
C GLY A 66 11.90 7.77 3.97
N PRO A 67 12.16 8.99 4.47
CA PRO A 67 11.14 10.03 4.60
C PRO A 67 10.78 10.76 3.31
N ALA A 68 11.48 10.49 2.20
CA ALA A 68 11.32 11.23 0.95
C ALA A 68 9.96 10.99 0.26
N THR A 69 9.32 9.85 0.53
CA THR A 69 8.02 9.49 -0.05
C THR A 69 7.11 8.88 1.00
N LYS A 70 5.80 8.93 0.78
CA LYS A 70 4.81 8.30 1.68
C LYS A 70 5.00 6.79 1.77
N LEU A 71 5.32 6.14 0.65
CA LEU A 71 5.68 4.72 0.57
C LEU A 71 6.91 4.40 1.44
N GLY A 72 7.99 5.15 1.25
CA GLY A 72 9.23 4.98 2.00
C GLY A 72 9.06 5.29 3.49
N LEU A 73 8.27 6.31 3.84
CA LEU A 73 8.03 6.73 5.22
C LEU A 73 7.17 5.69 5.96
N ALA A 74 6.12 5.17 5.31
CA ALA A 74 5.29 4.10 5.86
C ALA A 74 6.11 2.84 6.13
N ALA A 75 6.98 2.47 5.20
CA ALA A 75 7.92 1.35 5.36
C ALA A 75 8.90 1.58 6.51
N GLN A 76 9.52 2.76 6.58
CA GLN A 76 10.53 3.12 7.58
C GLN A 76 9.95 3.11 8.99
N ASN A 77 8.82 3.79 9.19
CA ASN A 77 8.19 3.92 10.49
C ASN A 77 7.37 2.69 10.86
N GLY A 78 7.06 1.85 9.86
CA GLY A 78 6.20 0.69 10.03
C GLY A 78 4.78 1.07 10.43
N VAL A 79 4.26 2.21 9.95
CA VAL A 79 2.90 2.70 10.19
C VAL A 79 2.17 2.97 8.89
N ALA A 80 0.85 2.81 8.87
CA ALA A 80 0.07 3.16 7.70
C ALA A 80 -0.09 4.68 7.57
N ILE A 81 -0.01 5.18 6.34
CA ILE A 81 -0.06 6.61 6.00
C ILE A 81 -1.18 6.83 5.00
N GLN A 82 -2.02 7.83 5.21
CA GLN A 82 -3.09 8.18 4.29
C GLN A 82 -2.90 9.55 3.66
N SER A 83 -3.63 9.81 2.59
CA SER A 83 -3.70 11.08 1.89
C SER A 83 -5.13 11.28 1.39
N THR A 84 -5.78 12.19 2.09
CA THR A 84 -7.20 12.50 2.06
C THR A 84 -7.43 13.77 1.25
N ARG A 85 -8.70 14.18 1.17
CA ARG A 85 -9.07 15.46 0.57
C ARG A 85 -8.64 16.69 1.38
N HIS A 86 -8.21 16.49 2.63
CA HIS A 86 -7.76 17.57 3.50
C HIS A 86 -6.28 17.90 3.30
N ASP A 87 -5.54 17.02 2.60
CA ASP A 87 -4.16 17.25 2.23
C ASP A 87 -4.06 18.29 1.11
N PRO A 88 -3.32 19.39 1.31
CA PRO A 88 -3.09 20.39 0.27
C PRO A 88 -2.48 19.74 -0.98
N ASP A 89 -2.90 20.20 -2.16
CA ASP A 89 -2.39 19.79 -3.47
C ASP A 89 -2.56 18.29 -3.81
N GLN A 90 -3.34 17.55 -3.01
CA GLN A 90 -3.56 16.12 -3.23
C GLN A 90 -4.58 15.87 -4.34
N ILE A 91 -4.08 15.43 -5.50
CA ILE A 91 -4.92 15.15 -6.69
C ILE A 91 -5.63 13.80 -6.58
N MET A 92 -4.90 12.76 -6.14
CA MET A 92 -5.41 11.40 -5.97
C MET A 92 -5.42 10.99 -4.51
N GLY A 93 -6.29 10.08 -4.13
CA GLY A 93 -6.30 9.53 -2.80
C GLY A 93 -5.27 8.42 -2.61
N HIS A 94 -4.62 8.36 -1.45
CA HIS A 94 -3.70 7.27 -1.11
C HIS A 94 -3.96 6.72 0.29
N LEU A 95 -3.86 5.40 0.43
CA LEU A 95 -3.62 4.73 1.70
C LEU A 95 -2.46 3.76 1.48
N VAL A 96 -1.43 3.90 2.31
CA VAL A 96 -0.17 3.16 2.25
C VAL A 96 -0.07 2.33 3.51
N VAL A 97 -0.07 1.01 3.38
CA VAL A 97 -0.15 0.05 4.50
C VAL A 97 1.09 -0.85 4.51
N PRO A 98 1.99 -0.73 5.50
CA PRO A 98 3.13 -1.63 5.61
C PRO A 98 2.66 -3.04 5.96
N VAL A 99 3.27 -4.02 5.32
CA VAL A 99 2.95 -5.44 5.46
C VAL A 99 4.15 -6.17 6.04
N PHE A 100 3.86 -6.99 7.05
CA PHE A 100 4.87 -7.74 7.77
C PHE A 100 4.53 -9.22 7.79
N SER A 101 5.57 -10.04 7.75
CA SER A 101 5.50 -11.47 8.08
C SER A 101 6.20 -11.73 9.41
N TYR A 102 5.71 -12.72 10.15
CA TYR A 102 6.38 -13.21 11.34
C TYR A 102 7.40 -14.30 10.97
N GLN A 103 8.63 -14.16 11.46
CA GLN A 103 9.66 -15.19 11.44
C GLN A 103 9.96 -15.56 12.90
N GLY A 104 9.15 -16.48 13.46
CA GLY A 104 9.13 -16.70 14.90
C GLY A 104 8.50 -15.51 15.63
N VAL A 105 9.24 -14.91 16.57
CA VAL A 105 8.80 -13.70 17.30
C VAL A 105 9.08 -12.41 16.53
N ASP A 106 9.98 -12.45 15.55
CA ASP A 106 10.44 -11.26 14.84
C ASP A 106 9.49 -10.88 13.72
N LYS A 107 9.12 -9.60 13.71
CA LYS A 107 8.29 -8.98 12.68
C LYS A 107 9.18 -8.41 11.59
N LYS A 108 9.13 -8.98 10.39
CA LYS A 108 9.90 -8.53 9.24
C LYS A 108 9.02 -7.80 8.23
N LEU A 109 9.43 -6.60 7.81
CA LEU A 109 8.77 -5.88 6.72
C LEU A 109 9.00 -6.65 5.41
N ILE A 110 7.91 -6.96 4.71
CA ILE A 110 7.97 -7.66 3.42
C ILE A 110 7.56 -6.76 2.25
N GLY A 111 6.95 -5.63 2.55
CA GLY A 111 6.53 -4.66 1.55
C GLY A 111 5.42 -3.77 2.05
N VAL A 112 4.75 -3.12 1.11
CA VAL A 112 3.69 -2.14 1.37
C VAL A 112 2.55 -2.36 0.38
N ILE A 113 1.32 -2.37 0.88
CA ILE A 113 0.12 -2.30 0.06
C ILE A 113 -0.23 -0.82 -0.12
N GLU A 114 -0.39 -0.41 -1.36
CA GLU A 114 -0.89 0.93 -1.68
C GLU A 114 -2.29 0.82 -2.31
N LEU A 115 -3.25 1.49 -1.69
CA LEU A 115 -4.55 1.81 -2.26
C LEU A 115 -4.49 3.22 -2.85
N THR A 116 -4.76 3.34 -4.15
CA THR A 116 -4.90 4.63 -4.82
C THR A 116 -6.33 4.81 -5.29
N THR A 117 -6.97 5.93 -4.96
CA THR A 117 -8.30 6.30 -5.45
C THR A 117 -8.22 7.53 -6.33
N PHE A 118 -9.10 7.60 -7.33
CA PHE A 118 -9.07 8.73 -8.27
C PHE A 118 -9.50 10.04 -7.62
N TYR A 119 -10.44 9.96 -6.67
CA TYR A 119 -10.83 11.07 -5.82
C TYR A 119 -10.37 10.78 -4.39
N PRO A 120 -9.67 11.72 -3.72
CA PRO A 120 -9.34 11.58 -2.31
C PRO A 120 -10.59 11.46 -1.44
N LYS A 121 -10.59 10.51 -0.50
CA LYS A 121 -11.64 10.34 0.51
C LYS A 121 -11.45 11.31 1.69
N GLU A 122 -12.48 11.40 2.53
CA GLU A 122 -12.41 12.00 3.88
C GLU A 122 -11.36 11.32 4.75
N SER A 123 -11.40 10.00 4.75
CA SER A 123 -10.61 9.10 5.57
C SER A 123 -10.53 7.75 4.85
N TYR A 124 -9.44 7.03 5.08
CA TYR A 124 -9.23 5.66 4.63
C TYR A 124 -9.27 4.66 5.78
N GLU A 125 -9.80 5.03 6.95
CA GLU A 125 -9.86 4.16 8.12
C GLU A 125 -10.63 2.86 7.85
N GLU A 126 -11.76 2.93 7.15
CA GLU A 126 -12.50 1.73 6.75
C GLU A 126 -11.68 0.83 5.82
N ASP A 127 -10.98 1.41 4.84
CA ASP A 127 -10.14 0.67 3.90
C ASP A 127 -8.94 0.03 4.63
N PHE A 128 -8.35 0.76 5.59
CA PHE A 128 -7.28 0.28 6.45
C PHE A 128 -7.74 -0.91 7.30
N ASN A 129 -8.89 -0.79 7.96
CA ASN A 129 -9.46 -1.86 8.79
C ASN A 129 -9.76 -3.12 7.97
N GLU A 130 -10.26 -2.95 6.74
CA GLU A 130 -10.49 -4.06 5.83
C GLU A 130 -9.17 -4.72 5.41
N ILE A 131 -8.17 -3.95 4.96
CA ILE A 131 -6.84 -4.48 4.60
C ILE A 131 -6.21 -5.19 5.80
N GLN A 132 -6.30 -4.62 7.00
CA GLN A 132 -5.78 -5.23 8.22
C GLN A 132 -6.45 -6.59 8.50
N SER A 133 -7.78 -6.65 8.42
CA SER A 133 -8.52 -7.90 8.62
C SER A 133 -8.13 -8.96 7.59
N LEU A 134 -8.01 -8.58 6.32
CA LEU A 134 -7.59 -9.48 5.24
C LEU A 134 -6.15 -9.98 5.43
N LEU A 135 -5.23 -9.12 5.87
CA LEU A 135 -3.86 -9.52 6.21
C LEU A 135 -3.84 -10.54 7.35
N MET A 136 -4.59 -10.29 8.43
CA MET A 136 -4.65 -11.19 9.59
C MET A 136 -5.19 -12.58 9.22
N ASN A 137 -6.21 -12.64 8.36
CA ASN A 137 -6.77 -13.90 7.86
C ASN A 137 -5.77 -14.73 7.05
N GLU A 138 -4.70 -14.10 6.58
CA GLU A 138 -3.64 -14.69 5.76
C GLU A 138 -2.31 -14.81 6.55
N SER A 139 -2.38 -14.69 7.88
CA SER A 139 -1.24 -14.76 8.82
C SER A 139 -0.15 -13.70 8.56
N LEU A 140 -0.54 -12.55 8.00
CA LEU A 140 0.28 -11.37 7.86
C LEU A 140 -0.15 -10.31 8.88
N ALA A 141 0.69 -9.29 9.06
CA ALA A 141 0.39 -8.18 9.95
C ALA A 141 0.56 -6.84 9.27
N THR A 142 -0.15 -5.85 9.80
CA THR A 142 0.20 -4.43 9.71
C THR A 142 0.31 -3.87 11.14
N THR A 143 0.26 -2.56 11.32
CA THR A 143 0.29 -1.91 12.64
C THR A 143 -0.97 -1.07 12.83
N TYR A 144 -0.82 0.24 12.90
CA TYR A 144 -1.86 1.24 13.04
C TYR A 144 -1.70 2.28 11.94
N MET A 145 -2.76 3.04 11.71
CA MET A 145 -2.74 4.21 10.82
C MET A 145 -2.34 5.44 11.61
N ALA A 146 -1.33 6.16 11.13
CA ALA A 146 -0.87 7.38 11.78
C ALA A 146 -1.81 8.55 11.48
N ASN A 147 -2.05 9.38 12.48
CA ASN A 147 -2.66 10.70 12.31
C ASN A 147 -1.50 11.68 12.05
N ILE A 148 -1.22 11.94 10.77
CA ILE A 148 -0.13 12.83 10.33
C ILE A 148 -0.73 14.08 9.72
#